data_AF-A0A034WRL0-F1
#
_entry.id   AF-A0A034WRL0-F1
#
_cell.length_a   1.000
_cell.length_b   1.000
_cell.length_c   1.000
_cell.angle_alpha   90.00
_cell.angle_beta   90.00
_cell.angle_gamma   90.00
#
_symmetry.space_group_name_H-M   'P 1'
#
loop_
_entity.id
_entity.type
_entity.pdbx_description
1 polymer ?
#
loop_
_entity_poly.entity_id
_entity_poly.type
_entity_poly.pdbx_seq_one_letter_code
_entity_poly.pdbx_strand_id
1 'polypeptide(L)'
;MAGYDAADEANTELLEKLKHLDVRAKTEERTNCWKGCWKSSKWKSALNHIGLLVSLSIYCGVGGLIFRQLERPAELERLQYLKGVVKTHREKFITTILNNTDVLNFNELVAKELAKYEVAVQEAAEGGLLIEADKDFPEPYERWSILQAVFFSSTVLTTIGYGNIVPVTTGGRAFCICFALIGIPFTLTVIADWGR
;
A
#
# COMPACT_ATOMS: atom_id res chain seq x y z
N MET A 1 -11.61 87.33 -5.99
CA MET A 1 -10.81 86.13 -5.69
C MET A 1 -11.74 85.12 -5.01
N ALA A 2 -12.63 84.46 -5.77
CA ALA A 2 -13.59 83.46 -5.28
C ALA A 2 -14.40 82.87 -6.46
N GLY A 3 -13.73 82.19 -7.39
CA GLY A 3 -14.40 81.60 -8.56
C GLY A 3 -13.79 80.31 -9.08
N TYR A 4 -12.81 79.76 -8.35
CA TYR A 4 -12.04 78.58 -8.76
C TYR A 4 -12.46 77.30 -7.99
N ASP A 5 -13.20 77.42 -6.89
CA ASP A 5 -13.39 76.29 -5.95
C ASP A 5 -14.59 75.38 -6.27
N ALA A 6 -15.70 75.90 -6.82
CA ALA A 6 -16.92 75.10 -6.98
C ALA A 6 -16.88 74.10 -8.15
N ALA A 7 -16.18 74.44 -9.24
CA ALA A 7 -16.09 73.58 -10.41
C ALA A 7 -15.13 72.40 -10.18
N ASP A 8 -14.02 72.64 -9.47
CA ASP A 8 -13.06 71.58 -9.12
C ASP A 8 -13.63 70.63 -8.06
N GLU A 9 -14.44 71.12 -7.12
CA GLU A 9 -15.13 70.29 -6.13
C GLU A 9 -16.15 69.33 -6.79
N ALA A 10 -16.96 69.85 -7.73
CA ALA A 10 -17.91 69.03 -8.49
C ALA A 10 -17.21 67.98 -9.38
N ASN A 11 -16.07 68.33 -9.98
CA ASN A 11 -15.31 67.40 -10.80
C ASN A 11 -14.65 66.30 -9.95
N THR A 12 -14.20 66.65 -8.73
CA THR A 12 -13.65 65.69 -7.77
C THR A 12 -14.73 64.71 -7.28
N GLU A 13 -15.95 65.18 -7.02
CA GLU A 13 -17.09 64.32 -6.66
C GLU A 13 -17.50 63.37 -7.80
N LEU A 14 -17.47 63.84 -9.05
CA LEU A 14 -17.72 63.00 -10.23
C LEU A 14 -16.64 61.92 -10.39
N LEU A 15 -15.37 62.26 -10.16
CA LEU A 15 -14.26 61.30 -10.23
C LEU A 15 -14.35 60.23 -9.13
N GLU A 16 -14.81 60.56 -7.93
CA GLU A 16 -15.08 59.56 -6.88
C GLU A 16 -16.24 58.62 -7.27
N LYS A 17 -17.32 59.16 -7.82
CA LYS A 17 -18.46 58.34 -8.29
C LYS A 17 -18.04 57.39 -9.42
N LEU A 18 -17.22 57.85 -10.37
CA LEU A 18 -16.69 57.00 -11.45
C LEU A 18 -15.79 55.89 -10.91
N LYS A 19 -14.92 56.17 -9.93
CA LYS A 19 -14.11 55.15 -9.27
C LYS A 19 -14.96 54.10 -8.57
N HIS A 20 -16.03 54.51 -7.88
CA HIS A 20 -16.91 53.57 -7.19
C HIS A 20 -17.72 52.70 -8.16
N LEU A 21 -18.12 53.24 -9.32
CA LEU A 21 -18.78 52.47 -10.38
C LEU A 21 -17.83 51.44 -11.03
N ASP A 22 -16.57 51.81 -11.28
CA ASP A 22 -15.55 50.89 -11.81
C ASP A 22 -15.25 49.74 -10.83
N VAL A 23 -15.10 50.05 -9.54
CA VAL A 23 -14.92 49.04 -8.49
C VAL A 23 -16.12 48.09 -8.41
N ARG A 24 -17.35 48.62 -8.53
CA ARG A 24 -18.57 47.79 -8.51
C ARG A 24 -18.66 46.88 -9.74
N ALA A 25 -18.39 47.40 -10.94
CA ALA A 25 -18.37 46.61 -12.18
C ALA A 25 -17.34 45.47 -12.13
N LYS A 26 -16.13 45.77 -11.66
CA LYS A 26 -15.04 44.80 -11.51
C LYS A 26 -15.33 43.73 -10.44
N THR A 27 -16.12 44.09 -9.43
CA THR A 27 -16.57 43.14 -8.40
C THR A 27 -17.67 42.23 -8.93
N GLU A 28 -18.63 42.76 -9.69
CA GLU A 28 -19.69 41.99 -10.35
C GLU A 28 -19.10 41.01 -11.38
N GLU A 29 -18.16 41.43 -12.25
CA GLU A 29 -17.47 40.54 -13.18
C GLU A 29 -16.71 39.41 -12.46
N ARG A 30 -16.01 39.72 -11.36
CA ARG A 30 -15.27 38.73 -10.58
C ARG A 30 -16.20 37.71 -9.92
N THR A 31 -17.34 38.16 -9.37
CA THR A 31 -18.35 37.26 -8.80
C THR A 31 -19.07 36.42 -9.84
N ASN A 32 -19.29 36.95 -11.05
CA ASN A 32 -19.90 36.21 -12.16
C ASN A 32 -18.93 35.17 -12.75
N CYS A 33 -17.63 35.46 -12.83
CA CYS A 33 -16.59 34.50 -13.21
C CYS A 33 -16.51 33.32 -12.21
N TRP A 34 -16.54 33.61 -10.91
CA TRP A 34 -16.57 32.58 -9.86
C TRP A 34 -17.83 31.70 -9.92
N LYS A 35 -19.00 32.30 -10.13
CA LYS A 35 -20.26 31.56 -10.29
C LYS A 35 -20.29 30.74 -11.59
N GLY A 36 -19.64 31.21 -12.66
CA GLY A 36 -19.48 30.48 -13.92
C GLY A 36 -18.60 29.24 -13.79
N CYS A 37 -17.53 29.31 -12.98
CA CYS A 37 -16.63 28.18 -12.73
C CYS A 37 -17.31 27.05 -11.93
N TRP A 38 -18.13 27.40 -10.92
CA TRP A 38 -18.90 26.44 -10.12
C TRP A 38 -19.99 25.74 -10.96
N LYS A 39 -20.51 26.39 -11.99
CA LYS A 39 -21.63 25.90 -12.81
C LYS A 39 -21.20 25.05 -14.01
N SER A 40 -19.99 24.48 -14.01
CA SER A 40 -19.60 23.50 -15.03
C SER A 40 -20.10 22.10 -14.65
N SER A 41 -21.13 21.63 -15.35
CA SER A 41 -21.77 20.32 -15.16
C SER A 41 -20.80 19.10 -15.21
N LYS A 42 -19.56 19.31 -15.66
CA LYS A 42 -18.56 18.25 -15.86
C LYS A 42 -17.97 17.72 -14.55
N TRP A 43 -17.90 18.52 -13.48
CA TRP A 43 -17.36 18.09 -12.19
C TRP A 43 -18.26 17.09 -11.45
N LYS A 44 -19.58 17.19 -11.60
CA LYS A 44 -20.52 16.24 -10.97
C LYS A 44 -20.42 14.84 -11.59
N SER A 45 -20.19 14.76 -12.90
CA SER A 45 -19.96 13.48 -13.60
C SER A 45 -18.62 12.87 -13.20
N ALA A 46 -17.55 13.68 -13.17
CA ALA A 46 -16.24 13.25 -12.70
C ALA A 46 -16.26 12.73 -11.24
N LEU A 47 -17.07 13.33 -10.37
CA LEU A 47 -17.21 12.90 -8.98
C LEU A 47 -17.77 11.48 -8.84
N ASN A 48 -18.71 11.08 -9.71
CA ASN A 48 -19.30 9.75 -9.69
C ASN A 48 -18.26 8.68 -10.09
N HIS A 49 -17.45 8.96 -11.12
CA HIS A 49 -16.35 8.08 -11.54
C HIS A 49 -15.27 7.94 -10.46
N ILE A 50 -14.91 9.06 -9.80
CA ILE A 50 -13.95 9.06 -8.68
C ILE A 50 -14.53 8.29 -7.49
N GLY A 51 -15.83 8.43 -7.21
CA GLY A 51 -16.49 7.70 -6.11
C GLY A 51 -16.40 6.19 -6.25
N LEU A 52 -16.56 5.67 -7.48
CA LEU A 52 -16.41 4.24 -7.79
C LEU A 52 -14.96 3.75 -7.54
N LEU A 53 -13.96 4.53 -7.97
CA LEU A 53 -12.55 4.20 -7.76
C LEU A 53 -12.18 4.24 -6.26
N VAL A 54 -12.68 5.23 -5.53
CA VAL A 54 -12.47 5.34 -4.08
C VAL A 54 -13.13 4.18 -3.35
N SER A 55 -14.36 3.80 -3.73
CA SER A 55 -15.04 2.64 -3.17
C SER A 55 -14.25 1.34 -3.41
N LEU A 56 -13.69 1.15 -4.59
CA LEU A 56 -12.82 0.00 -4.89
C LEU A 56 -11.53 0.03 -4.04
N SER A 57 -10.94 1.20 -3.86
CA SER A 57 -9.75 1.38 -3.03
C SER A 57 -10.02 1.04 -1.56
N ILE A 58 -11.18 1.45 -1.03
CA ILE A 58 -11.63 1.09 0.33
C ILE A 58 -11.86 -0.42 0.43
N TYR A 59 -12.50 -1.02 -0.57
CA TYR A 59 -12.76 -2.47 -0.59
C TYR A 59 -11.46 -3.29 -0.57
N CYS A 60 -10.43 -2.89 -1.34
CA CYS A 60 -9.08 -3.45 -1.25
C CYS A 60 -8.48 -3.25 0.15
N GLY A 61 -8.55 -2.03 0.69
CA GLY A 61 -8.04 -1.71 2.02
C GLY A 61 -8.62 -2.64 3.10
N VAL A 62 -9.94 -2.77 3.14
CA VAL A 62 -10.65 -3.63 4.10
C VAL A 62 -10.31 -5.10 3.86
N GLY A 63 -10.34 -5.57 2.60
CA GLY A 63 -9.98 -6.94 2.25
C GLY A 63 -8.56 -7.30 2.69
N GLY A 64 -7.59 -6.42 2.42
CA GLY A 64 -6.19 -6.57 2.85
C GLY A 64 -6.04 -6.65 4.37
N LEU A 65 -6.78 -5.83 5.14
CA LEU A 65 -6.76 -5.91 6.60
C LEU A 65 -7.31 -7.24 7.13
N ILE A 66 -8.39 -7.76 6.52
CA ILE A 66 -8.97 -9.05 6.88
C ILE A 66 -8.00 -10.19 6.53
N PHE A 67 -7.42 -10.19 5.33
CA PHE A 67 -6.40 -11.18 4.95
C PHE A 67 -5.24 -11.21 5.94
N ARG A 68 -4.72 -10.02 6.29
CA ARG A 68 -3.66 -9.91 7.29
C ARG A 68 -4.09 -10.50 8.63
N GLN A 69 -5.30 -10.22 9.09
CA GLN A 69 -5.79 -10.74 10.37
C GLN A 69 -5.91 -12.27 10.37
N LEU A 70 -6.32 -12.87 9.25
CA LEU A 70 -6.47 -14.32 9.11
C LEU A 70 -5.13 -15.04 8.94
N GLU A 71 -4.19 -14.47 8.20
CA GLU A 71 -2.98 -15.17 7.75
C GLU A 71 -1.73 -14.86 8.58
N ARG A 72 -1.61 -13.63 9.11
CA ARG A 72 -0.43 -13.21 9.89
C ARG A 72 -0.13 -14.12 11.11
N PRO A 73 -1.09 -14.55 11.95
CA PRO A 73 -0.74 -15.36 13.11
C PRO A 73 -0.12 -16.71 12.73
N ALA A 74 -0.69 -17.38 11.71
CA ALA A 74 -0.16 -18.64 11.20
C ALA A 74 1.20 -18.46 10.50
N GLU A 75 1.40 -17.34 9.80
CA GLU A 75 2.71 -17.00 9.23
C GLU A 75 3.78 -16.83 10.33
N LEU A 76 3.47 -16.08 11.39
CA LEU A 76 4.43 -15.77 12.44
C LEU A 76 4.87 -17.04 13.19
N GLU A 77 3.93 -17.92 13.53
CA GLU A 77 4.22 -19.20 14.16
C GLU A 77 5.14 -20.07 13.28
N ARG A 78 4.82 -20.15 11.98
CA ARG A 78 5.63 -20.89 11.01
C ARG A 78 7.04 -20.32 10.87
N LEU A 79 7.18 -18.99 10.80
CA LEU A 79 8.48 -18.32 10.70
C LEU A 79 9.34 -18.52 11.96
N GLN A 80 8.72 -18.45 13.15
CA GLN A 80 9.41 -18.72 14.41
C GLN A 80 9.89 -20.18 14.49
N TYR A 81 9.05 -21.13 14.07
CA TYR A 81 9.42 -22.54 14.00
C TYR A 81 10.65 -22.75 13.09
N LEU A 82 10.59 -22.25 11.85
CA LEU A 82 11.70 -22.38 10.90
C LEU A 82 12.98 -21.72 11.41
N LYS A 83 12.87 -20.52 12.01
CA LYS A 83 14.01 -19.84 12.65
C LYS A 83 14.63 -20.71 13.75
N GLY A 84 13.81 -21.34 14.58
CA GLY A 84 14.26 -22.27 15.62
C GLY A 84 15.04 -23.46 15.04
N VAL A 85 14.49 -24.11 14.01
CA VAL A 85 15.13 -25.26 13.34
C VAL A 85 16.50 -24.87 12.79
N VAL A 86 16.60 -23.79 12.02
CA VAL A 86 17.88 -23.37 11.41
C VAL A 86 18.90 -22.99 12.49
N LYS A 87 18.46 -22.32 13.57
CA LYS A 87 19.32 -21.97 14.71
C LYS A 87 19.89 -23.22 15.38
N THR A 88 19.05 -24.21 15.67
CA THR A 88 19.48 -25.48 16.27
C THR A 88 20.49 -26.22 15.37
N HIS A 89 20.27 -26.25 14.06
CA HIS A 89 21.22 -26.86 13.13
C HIS A 89 22.56 -26.10 13.07
N ARG A 90 22.54 -24.77 13.11
CA ARG A 90 23.76 -23.95 13.19
C ARG A 90 24.55 -24.21 14.48
N GLU A 91 23.88 -24.24 15.62
CA GLU A 91 24.50 -24.53 16.92
C GLU A 91 25.10 -25.94 16.95
N LYS A 92 24.38 -26.93 16.40
CA LYS A 92 24.88 -28.31 16.28
C LYS A 92 26.10 -28.42 15.37
N PHE A 93 26.09 -27.72 14.24
CA PHE A 93 27.24 -27.64 13.33
C PHE A 93 28.47 -27.06 14.05
N ILE A 94 28.33 -25.90 14.71
CA ILE A 94 29.43 -25.22 15.42
C ILE A 94 29.96 -26.10 16.56
N THR A 95 29.08 -26.64 17.40
CA THR A 95 29.47 -27.46 18.55
C THR A 95 30.15 -28.77 18.14
N THR A 96 29.70 -29.39 17.04
CA THR A 96 30.35 -30.61 16.50
C THR A 96 31.75 -30.32 16.00
N ILE A 97 31.97 -29.16 15.35
CA ILE A 97 33.29 -28.73 14.89
C ILE A 97 34.21 -28.43 16.06
N LEU A 98 33.72 -27.69 17.07
CA LEU A 98 34.53 -27.28 18.23
C LEU A 98 34.94 -28.45 19.12
N ASN A 99 34.10 -29.48 19.25
CA ASN A 99 34.37 -30.65 20.09
C ASN A 99 35.13 -31.76 19.36
N ASN A 100 35.43 -31.62 18.06
CA ASN A 100 36.13 -32.64 17.30
C ASN A 100 37.62 -32.69 17.65
N THR A 101 38.11 -33.86 18.06
CA THR A 101 39.53 -34.09 18.39
C THR A 101 40.31 -34.79 17.28
N ASP A 102 39.63 -35.38 16.28
CA ASP A 102 40.27 -36.13 15.19
C ASP A 102 40.50 -35.25 13.95
N VAL A 103 41.77 -34.92 13.70
CA VAL A 103 42.19 -34.02 12.62
C VAL A 103 42.20 -34.72 11.25
N LEU A 104 42.34 -36.06 11.21
CA LEU A 104 42.49 -36.80 9.94
C LEU A 104 41.16 -36.91 9.17
N ASN A 105 40.03 -36.97 9.90
CA ASN A 105 38.69 -37.06 9.33
C ASN A 105 37.92 -35.72 9.34
N PHE A 106 38.59 -34.62 9.70
CA PHE A 106 37.94 -33.32 9.91
C PHE A 106 37.21 -32.81 8.66
N ASN A 107 37.81 -32.95 7.48
CA ASN A 107 37.20 -32.50 6.22
C ASN A 107 35.89 -33.23 5.92
N GLU A 108 35.84 -34.55 6.17
CA GLU A 108 34.63 -35.35 5.96
C GLU A 108 33.54 -35.01 6.99
N LEU A 109 33.94 -34.79 8.26
CA LEU A 109 33.02 -34.34 9.31
C LEU A 109 32.39 -32.98 8.98
N VAL A 110 33.21 -32.00 8.62
CA VAL A 110 32.75 -30.65 8.26
C VAL A 110 31.81 -30.72 7.06
N ALA A 111 32.18 -31.44 6.00
CA ALA A 111 31.31 -31.58 4.82
C ALA A 111 29.95 -32.21 5.17
N LYS A 112 29.95 -33.25 6.02
CA LYS A 112 28.73 -33.93 6.45
C LYS A 112 27.82 -33.06 7.31
N GLU A 113 28.37 -32.34 8.29
CA GLU A 113 27.57 -31.46 9.14
C GLU A 113 27.12 -30.19 8.40
N LEU A 114 27.95 -29.68 7.48
CA LEU A 114 27.58 -28.57 6.61
C LEU A 114 26.39 -28.94 5.72
N ALA A 115 26.41 -30.12 5.09
CA ALA A 115 25.30 -30.59 4.27
C ALA A 115 23.97 -30.64 5.05
N LYS A 116 24.00 -31.06 6.33
CA LYS A 116 22.79 -31.04 7.19
C LYS A 116 22.30 -29.63 7.49
N TYR A 117 23.21 -28.67 7.65
CA TYR A 117 22.86 -27.27 7.85
C TYR A 117 22.30 -26.65 6.57
N GLU A 118 22.89 -26.95 5.42
CA GLU A 118 22.43 -26.50 4.10
C GLU A 118 21.00 -26.96 3.81
N VAL A 119 20.68 -28.23 4.09
CA VAL A 119 19.31 -28.76 3.95
C VAL A 119 18.32 -27.98 4.84
N ALA A 120 18.66 -27.75 6.11
CA ALA A 120 17.79 -27.00 7.03
C ALA A 120 17.58 -25.54 6.56
N VAL A 121 18.63 -24.90 6.05
CA VAL A 121 18.56 -23.55 5.48
C VAL A 121 17.67 -23.52 4.23
N GLN A 122 17.81 -24.51 3.35
CA GLN A 122 16.98 -24.62 2.14
C GLN A 122 15.50 -24.84 2.50
N GLU A 123 15.19 -25.77 3.41
CA GLU A 123 13.81 -26.01 3.86
C GLU A 123 13.18 -24.76 4.48
N ALA A 124 13.96 -23.99 5.26
CA ALA A 124 13.48 -22.75 5.83
C ALA A 124 13.27 -21.66 4.77
N ALA A 125 14.14 -21.55 3.78
CA ALA A 125 14.00 -20.62 2.67
C ALA A 125 12.77 -20.94 1.81
N GLU A 126 12.54 -22.21 1.48
CA GLU A 126 11.34 -22.68 0.77
C GLU A 126 10.07 -22.45 1.60
N GLY A 127 10.15 -22.69 2.91
CA GLY A 127 9.12 -22.30 3.86
C GLY A 127 8.87 -20.79 3.81
N GLY A 128 9.86 -19.99 3.46
CA GLY A 128 9.71 -18.56 3.25
C GLY A 128 10.34 -17.68 4.31
N LEU A 129 11.21 -18.26 5.12
CA LEU A 129 12.12 -17.52 5.96
C LEU A 129 13.19 -16.89 5.08
N LEU A 130 13.26 -15.55 5.07
CA LEU A 130 14.39 -14.85 4.48
C LEU A 130 15.54 -14.89 5.49
N ILE A 131 16.62 -15.58 5.14
CA ILE A 131 17.81 -15.75 5.99
C ILE A 131 18.87 -14.77 5.50
N GLU A 132 19.12 -13.71 6.26
CA GLU A 132 20.34 -12.92 6.07
C GLU A 132 21.45 -13.51 6.93
N ALA A 133 22.64 -13.60 6.35
CA ALA A 133 23.82 -14.17 7.00
C ALA A 133 24.37 -13.19 8.05
N ASP A 134 23.71 -13.15 9.21
CA ASP A 134 24.11 -12.34 10.37
C ASP A 134 24.58 -13.23 11.54
N LYS A 135 25.39 -12.65 12.43
CA LYS A 135 25.81 -13.29 13.69
C LYS A 135 24.62 -13.55 14.61
N ASP A 136 23.66 -12.64 14.66
CA ASP A 136 22.56 -12.68 15.62
C ASP A 136 21.28 -13.37 15.10
N PHE A 137 21.31 -13.87 13.85
CA PHE A 137 20.17 -14.47 13.15
C PHE A 137 18.96 -13.50 13.06
N PRO A 138 18.78 -12.80 11.93
CA PRO A 138 17.85 -11.67 11.85
C PRO A 138 16.41 -12.05 12.18
N GLU A 139 15.61 -11.04 12.51
CA GLU A 139 14.17 -11.22 12.68
C GLU A 139 13.51 -11.61 11.35
N PRO A 140 12.60 -12.59 11.34
CA PRO A 140 11.93 -13.00 10.11
C PRO A 140 11.17 -11.83 9.48
N TYR A 141 11.33 -11.66 8.16
CA TYR A 141 10.50 -10.72 7.40
C TYR A 141 9.06 -11.24 7.30
N GLU A 142 8.09 -10.48 7.83
CA GLU A 142 6.66 -10.78 7.72
C GLU A 142 6.16 -10.46 6.30
N ARG A 143 5.65 -11.45 5.55
CA ARG A 143 5.07 -11.22 4.22
C ARG A 143 3.71 -10.56 4.33
N TRP A 144 2.89 -10.92 5.32
CA TRP A 144 1.58 -10.30 5.60
C TRP A 144 1.68 -8.94 6.32
N SER A 145 2.53 -8.05 5.81
CA SER A 145 2.51 -6.64 6.20
C SER A 145 1.25 -5.93 5.67
N ILE A 146 0.88 -4.79 6.25
CA ILE A 146 -0.35 -4.06 5.86
C ILE A 146 -0.34 -3.73 4.37
N LEU A 147 0.77 -3.15 3.89
CA LEU A 147 0.90 -2.75 2.49
C LEU A 147 0.88 -3.94 1.55
N GLN A 148 1.60 -5.03 1.89
CA GLN A 148 1.60 -6.25 1.09
C GLN A 148 0.23 -6.93 1.08
N ALA A 149 -0.51 -6.90 2.17
CA ALA A 149 -1.85 -7.49 2.23
C ALA A 149 -2.88 -6.69 1.40
N VAL A 150 -2.80 -5.35 1.42
CA VAL A 150 -3.62 -4.50 0.55
C VAL A 150 -3.23 -4.69 -0.92
N PHE A 151 -1.93 -4.77 -1.22
CA PHE A 151 -1.45 -5.09 -2.56
C PHE A 151 -1.91 -6.47 -3.04
N PHE A 152 -1.82 -7.49 -2.19
CA PHE A 152 -2.38 -8.80 -2.48
C PHE A 152 -3.87 -8.70 -2.82
N SER A 153 -4.66 -8.01 -1.99
CA SER A 153 -6.10 -7.84 -2.24
C SER A 153 -6.39 -7.20 -3.60
N SER A 154 -5.63 -6.19 -4.02
CA SER A 154 -5.82 -5.56 -5.33
C SER A 154 -5.43 -6.49 -6.48
N THR A 155 -4.38 -7.31 -6.32
CA THR A 155 -3.98 -8.32 -7.33
C THR A 155 -5.01 -9.43 -7.48
N VAL A 156 -5.75 -9.78 -6.42
CA VAL A 156 -6.87 -10.73 -6.49
C VAL A 156 -8.03 -10.14 -7.30
N LEU A 157 -8.39 -8.88 -7.07
CA LEU A 157 -9.50 -8.22 -7.78
C LEU A 157 -9.21 -7.97 -9.26
N THR A 158 -7.97 -7.58 -9.56
CA THR A 158 -7.50 -7.38 -10.92
C THR A 158 -7.17 -8.69 -11.62
N THR A 159 -7.29 -9.83 -10.93
CA THR A 159 -6.98 -11.18 -11.45
C THR A 159 -5.53 -11.34 -11.94
N ILE A 160 -4.61 -10.49 -11.47
CA ILE A 160 -3.18 -10.58 -11.82
C ILE A 160 -2.54 -11.78 -11.12
N GLY A 161 -2.75 -11.89 -9.80
CA GLY A 161 -2.34 -13.06 -9.00
C GLY A 161 -0.88 -13.49 -9.11
N TYR A 162 0.09 -12.66 -8.69
CA TYR A 162 1.52 -12.99 -8.76
C TYR A 162 1.94 -14.29 -8.04
N GLY A 163 1.20 -14.69 -7.00
CA GLY A 163 1.48 -15.91 -6.23
C GLY A 163 2.69 -15.82 -5.28
N ASN A 164 3.30 -14.64 -5.13
CA ASN A 164 4.38 -14.39 -4.18
C ASN A 164 3.91 -14.43 -2.71
N ILE A 165 2.65 -14.04 -2.47
CA ILE A 165 1.96 -14.15 -1.20
C ILE A 165 0.58 -14.75 -1.46
N VAL A 166 0.23 -15.78 -0.70
CA VAL A 166 -1.02 -16.53 -0.87
C VAL A 166 -1.58 -16.94 0.49
N PRO A 167 -2.92 -17.00 0.66
CA PRO A 167 -3.51 -17.48 1.90
C PRO A 167 -3.25 -18.98 2.06
N VAL A 168 -2.63 -19.33 3.17
CA VAL A 168 -2.34 -20.71 3.56
C VAL A 168 -3.37 -21.25 4.54
N THR A 169 -3.99 -20.39 5.34
CA THR A 169 -5.03 -20.82 6.28
C THR A 169 -6.32 -21.19 5.56
N THR A 170 -7.05 -22.16 6.10
CA THR A 170 -8.38 -22.53 5.57
C THR A 170 -9.33 -21.33 5.57
N GLY A 171 -9.28 -20.50 6.61
CA GLY A 171 -10.09 -19.30 6.74
C GLY A 171 -9.76 -18.24 5.69
N GLY A 172 -8.48 -17.94 5.48
CA GLY A 172 -8.05 -16.97 4.46
C GLY A 172 -8.32 -17.45 3.03
N ARG A 173 -8.22 -18.77 2.77
CA ARG A 173 -8.62 -19.35 1.47
C ARG A 173 -10.11 -19.22 1.21
N ALA A 174 -10.95 -19.57 2.19
CA ALA A 174 -12.40 -19.42 2.08
C ALA A 174 -12.80 -17.95 1.90
N PHE A 175 -12.20 -17.05 2.68
CA PHE A 175 -12.40 -15.61 2.53
C PHE A 175 -11.96 -15.12 1.14
N CYS A 176 -10.82 -15.59 0.61
CA CYS A 176 -10.34 -15.23 -0.72
C CYS A 176 -11.36 -15.55 -1.82
N ILE A 177 -11.98 -16.73 -1.75
CA ILE A 177 -13.01 -17.15 -2.71
C ILE A 177 -14.21 -16.18 -2.65
N CYS A 178 -14.76 -15.95 -1.46
CA CYS A 178 -15.90 -15.04 -1.28
C CYS A 178 -15.57 -13.60 -1.70
N PHE A 179 -14.37 -13.12 -1.34
CA PHE A 179 -13.87 -11.79 -1.66
C PHE A 179 -13.72 -11.59 -3.17
N ALA A 180 -13.19 -12.58 -3.88
CA ALA A 180 -13.02 -12.55 -5.33
C ALA A 180 -14.37 -12.60 -6.08
N LEU A 181 -15.33 -13.42 -5.61
CA LEU A 181 -16.65 -13.54 -6.22
C LEU A 181 -17.42 -12.21 -6.26
N ILE A 182 -17.28 -11.39 -5.21
CA ILE A 182 -17.93 -10.06 -5.14
C ILE A 182 -17.05 -9.00 -5.80
N GLY A 183 -15.75 -9.05 -5.57
CA GLY A 183 -14.84 -8.00 -5.97
C GLY A 183 -14.53 -7.98 -7.47
N ILE A 184 -14.43 -9.13 -8.15
CA ILE A 184 -14.15 -9.18 -9.60
C ILE A 184 -15.28 -8.52 -10.42
N PRO A 185 -16.57 -8.85 -10.23
CA PRO A 185 -17.66 -8.14 -10.89
C PRO A 185 -17.67 -6.64 -10.60
N PHE A 186 -17.33 -6.26 -9.36
CA PHE A 186 -17.23 -4.85 -8.99
C PHE A 186 -16.10 -4.14 -9.75
N THR A 187 -14.91 -4.74 -9.83
CA THR A 187 -13.79 -4.21 -10.62
C THR A 187 -14.14 -4.08 -12.09
N LEU A 188 -14.85 -5.05 -12.68
CA LEU A 188 -15.32 -4.96 -14.08
C LEU A 188 -16.27 -3.77 -14.29
N THR A 189 -17.13 -3.47 -13.32
CA THR A 189 -18.04 -2.31 -13.37
C THR A 189 -17.26 -0.99 -13.36
N VAL A 190 -16.23 -0.88 -12.52
CA VAL A 190 -15.35 0.29 -12.46
C VAL A 190 -14.58 0.48 -13.78
N ILE A 191 -14.05 -0.60 -14.35
CA ILE A 191 -13.32 -0.56 -15.63
C ILE A 191 -14.26 -0.13 -16.77
N ALA A 192 -15.47 -0.69 -16.83
CA ALA A 192 -16.45 -0.35 -17.86
C ALA A 192 -16.91 1.12 -17.79
N ASP A 193 -16.89 1.71 -16.61
CA ASP A 193 -17.25 3.11 -16.39
C ASP A 193 -16.09 4.08 -16.69
N TRP A 194 -14.84 3.67 -16.45
CA TRP A 194 -13.65 4.43 -16.81
C TRP A 194 -13.39 4.49 -18.32
N GLY A 195 -13.80 3.46 -19.06
CA GLY A 195 -13.63 3.38 -20.51
C GLY A 195 -14.61 4.21 -21.34
N ARG A 196 -15.56 4.92 -20.71
CA ARG A 196 -16.53 5.81 -21.37
C ARG A 196 -16.05 7.26 -21.36
#